data_AF-A0A1H9STZ4-F1
#
_entry.id   AF-A0A1H9STZ4-F1
#
_cell.length_a   1.000
_cell.length_b   1.000
_cell.length_c   1.000
_cell.angle_alpha   90.00
_cell.angle_beta   90.00
_cell.angle_gamma   90.00
#
_symmetry.space_group_name_H-M   'P 1'
#
loop_
_entity.id
_entity.type
_entity.pdbx_description
1 polymer ?
#
loop_
_entity_poly.entity_id
_entity_poly.type
_entity_poly.pdbx_seq_one_letter_code
_entity_poly.pdbx_strand_id
1 'polypeptide(L)'
;MHIRQQGSNLVLVRTTYDPARKRGVQTTIGRIPAHTTTDSVPAEVRGQLTLEEAGQLDDYLRARAEGVRLESQKRSVSTIAGLLRSTTDAINAGVKPTNSDSIWEAMSELQKSLKRAGFPKPQRADKEA
;
A
#
# COMPACT_ATOMS: atom_id res chain seq x y z
N MET A 1 24.04 2.28 -1.93
CA MET A 1 23.47 1.25 -2.82
C MET A 1 22.31 1.84 -3.62
N HIS A 2 22.04 1.34 -4.83
CA HIS A 2 20.88 1.70 -5.62
C HIS A 2 19.87 0.54 -5.65
N ILE A 3 18.59 0.84 -5.46
CA ILE A 3 17.49 -0.14 -5.49
C ILE A 3 16.57 0.25 -6.63
N ARG A 4 16.31 -0.70 -7.55
CA ARG A 4 15.40 -0.47 -8.67
C ARG A 4 14.43 -1.62 -8.83
N GLN A 5 13.22 -1.32 -9.28
CA GLN A 5 12.23 -2.34 -9.62
C GLN A 5 12.44 -2.79 -11.07
N GLN A 6 12.48 -4.11 -11.27
CA GLN A 6 12.53 -4.74 -12.58
C GLN A 6 11.49 -5.87 -12.63
N GLY A 7 10.35 -5.58 -13.27
CA GLY A 7 9.20 -6.48 -13.27
C GLY A 7 8.66 -6.70 -11.84
N SER A 8 8.56 -7.97 -11.44
CA SER A 8 8.11 -8.41 -10.13
C SER A 8 9.21 -8.46 -9.06
N ASN A 9 10.40 -7.94 -9.34
CA ASN A 9 11.55 -8.01 -8.44
C ASN A 9 12.15 -6.62 -8.15
N LEU A 10 12.72 -6.46 -6.96
CA LEU A 10 13.67 -5.41 -6.63
C LEU A 10 15.08 -5.92 -6.86
N VAL A 11 15.87 -5.15 -7.59
CA VAL A 11 17.28 -5.42 -7.88
C VAL A 11 18.13 -4.49 -7.03
N LEU A 12 18.99 -5.07 -6.21
CA LEU A 12 19.92 -4.36 -5.32
C LEU A 12 21.27 -4.23 -6.04
N VAL A 13 21.73 -3.01 -6.26
CA VAL A 13 22.94 -2.71 -7.04
C VAL A 13 23.93 -1.92 -6.19
N ARG A 14 25.14 -2.46 -6.02
CA ARG A 14 26.28 -1.74 -5.44
C ARG A 14 27.04 -1.05 -6.55
N THR A 15 27.45 0.19 -6.34
CA THR A 15 28.43 0.85 -7.21
C THR A 15 29.74 0.94 -6.46
N THR A 16 30.81 0.36 -6.99
CA THR A 16 32.16 0.44 -6.44
C THR A 16 33.08 1.12 -7.44
N TYR A 17 33.97 2.00 -6.97
CA TYR A 17 34.96 2.62 -7.86
C TYR A 17 36.02 1.60 -8.28
N ASP A 18 36.20 1.44 -9.60
CA ASP A 18 37.26 0.63 -10.18
C ASP A 18 38.41 1.55 -10.61
N PRO A 19 39.56 1.54 -9.91
CA PRO A 19 40.70 2.40 -10.24
C PRO A 19 41.36 2.05 -11.57
N ALA A 20 41.31 0.79 -12.02
CA ALA A 20 41.87 0.38 -13.30
C ALA A 20 41.05 0.93 -14.47
N ARG A 21 39.72 0.99 -14.31
CA ARG A 21 38.80 1.55 -15.31
C ARG A 21 38.47 3.03 -15.10
N LYS A 22 38.98 3.65 -14.02
CA LYS A 22 38.73 5.03 -13.60
C LYS A 22 37.24 5.41 -13.58
N ARG A 23 36.36 4.47 -13.21
CA ARG A 23 34.91 4.68 -13.19
C ARG A 23 34.21 3.80 -12.15
N GLY A 24 33.01 4.18 -11.75
CA GLY A 24 32.13 3.32 -10.95
C GLY A 24 31.66 2.10 -11.74
N VAL A 25 31.79 0.91 -11.17
CA VAL A 25 31.26 -0.34 -11.70
C VAL A 25 30.05 -0.76 -10.86
N GLN A 26 28.95 -1.08 -11.53
CA GLN A 26 27.72 -1.54 -10.91
C GLN A 26 27.70 -3.07 -10.82
N THR A 27 27.49 -3.59 -9.62
CA THR A 27 27.37 -5.03 -9.34
C THR A 27 26.02 -5.30 -8.71
N THR A 28 25.27 -6.25 -9.26
CA THR A 28 24.02 -6.70 -8.63
C THR A 28 24.36 -7.57 -7.43
N ILE A 29 23.94 -7.12 -6.24
CA ILE A 29 24.12 -7.86 -4.98
C ILE A 29 23.01 -8.90 -4.83
N GLY A 30 21.78 -8.56 -5.20
CA GLY A 30 20.66 -9.45 -4.98
C GLY A 30 19.42 -9.07 -5.78
N ARG A 31 18.51 -10.03 -5.87
CA ARG A 31 17.17 -9.83 -6.38
C ARG A 31 16.20 -10.38 -5.34
N ILE A 32 15.24 -9.56 -4.93
CA ILE A 32 14.19 -9.98 -4.00
C ILE A 32 12.82 -9.71 -4.65
N PRO A 33 11.77 -10.47 -4.34
CA PRO A 33 10.44 -10.17 -4.83
C PRO A 33 9.99 -8.75 -4.47
N ALA A 34 9.24 -8.09 -5.36
CA ALA A 34 8.82 -6.72 -5.15
C ALA A 34 7.91 -6.53 -3.94
N HIS A 35 7.22 -7.57 -3.49
CA HIS A 35 6.35 -7.54 -2.31
C HIS A 35 7.09 -7.88 -1.01
N THR A 36 8.41 -8.05 -1.03
CA THR A 36 9.20 -8.36 0.16
C THR A 36 9.06 -7.23 1.19
N THR A 37 8.83 -7.61 2.45
CA THR A 37 8.86 -6.70 3.60
C THR A 37 10.22 -6.79 4.32
N THR A 38 10.49 -5.85 5.21
CA THR A 38 11.74 -5.79 5.99
C THR A 38 12.05 -7.13 6.69
N ASP A 39 11.04 -7.79 7.25
CA ASP A 39 11.20 -9.06 7.98
C ASP A 39 11.33 -10.30 7.07
N SER A 40 11.03 -10.16 5.78
CA SER A 40 11.01 -11.25 4.80
C SER A 40 12.17 -11.20 3.80
N VAL A 41 13.18 -10.35 4.04
CA VAL A 41 14.37 -10.30 3.20
C VAL A 41 15.15 -11.62 3.35
N PRO A 42 15.43 -12.36 2.25
CA PRO A 42 16.18 -13.61 2.32
C PRO A 42 17.53 -13.45 3.02
N ALA A 43 17.88 -14.38 3.91
CA ALA A 43 19.12 -14.32 4.68
C ALA A 43 20.37 -14.28 3.77
N GLU A 44 20.32 -14.98 2.64
CA GLU A 44 21.39 -14.99 1.63
C GLU A 44 21.65 -13.58 1.06
N VAL A 45 20.58 -12.82 0.78
CA VAL A 45 20.70 -11.44 0.31
C VAL A 45 21.16 -10.55 1.45
N ARG A 46 20.61 -10.74 2.65
CA ARG A 46 20.96 -9.95 3.84
C ARG A 46 22.44 -10.07 4.19
N GLY A 47 23.01 -11.28 4.09
CA GLY A 47 24.42 -11.55 4.36
C GLY A 47 25.40 -10.92 3.36
N GLN A 48 24.94 -10.50 2.19
CA GLN A 48 25.79 -9.84 1.18
C GLN A 48 25.82 -8.31 1.31
N LEU A 49 24.91 -7.74 2.11
CA LEU A 49 24.81 -6.29 2.34
C LEU A 49 25.74 -5.86 3.46
N THR A 50 26.32 -4.67 3.33
CA THR A 50 26.96 -4.01 4.48
C THR A 50 25.89 -3.52 5.46
N LEU A 51 26.28 -3.14 6.68
CA LEU A 51 25.36 -2.56 7.66
C LEU A 51 24.65 -1.32 7.11
N GLU A 52 25.37 -0.46 6.38
CA GLU A 52 24.80 0.74 5.77
C GLU A 52 23.79 0.39 4.67
N GLU A 53 24.11 -0.60 3.83
CA GLU A 53 23.22 -1.02 2.74
C GLU A 53 21.98 -1.76 3.25
N ALA A 54 22.11 -2.53 4.32
CA ALA A 54 20.99 -3.15 5.01
C ALA A 54 20.04 -2.08 5.56
N GLY A 55 20.57 -1.01 6.16
CA GLY A 55 19.78 0.16 6.57
C GLY A 55 19.05 0.84 5.40
N GLN A 56 19.76 1.09 4.30
CA GLN A 56 19.16 1.66 3.08
C GLN A 56 18.04 0.78 2.50
N LEU A 57 18.20 -0.54 2.53
CA LEU A 57 17.16 -1.48 2.12
C LEU A 57 15.94 -1.40 3.03
N ASP A 58 16.15 -1.39 4.35
CA ASP A 58 15.06 -1.35 5.32
C ASP A 58 14.24 -0.08 5.19
N ASP A 59 14.90 1.07 5.05
CA ASP A 59 14.24 2.36 4.87
C ASP A 59 13.46 2.40 3.56
N TYR A 60 14.04 1.87 2.47
CA TYR A 60 13.33 1.75 1.19
C TYR A 60 12.06 0.89 1.31
N LEU A 61 12.16 -0.28 1.95
CA LEU A 61 11.03 -1.19 2.11
C LEU A 61 9.93 -0.60 3.00
N ARG A 62 10.30 0.10 4.09
CA ARG A 62 9.34 0.81 4.95
C ARG A 62 8.64 1.95 4.22
N ALA A 63 9.39 2.80 3.52
CA ALA A 63 8.83 3.90 2.74
C ALA A 63 7.87 3.39 1.66
N ARG A 64 8.23 2.30 1.00
CA ARG A 64 7.36 1.65 0.01
C ARG A 64 6.10 1.07 0.65
N ALA A 65 6.22 0.38 1.79
CA ALA A 65 5.06 -0.17 2.49
C ALA A 65 4.07 0.93 2.91
N GLU A 66 4.58 2.05 3.41
CA GLU A 66 3.74 3.22 3.74
C GLU A 66 3.11 3.83 2.48
N GLY A 67 3.85 3.93 1.38
CA GLY A 67 3.29 4.36 0.09
C GLY A 67 2.14 3.46 -0.39
N VAL A 68 2.31 2.14 -0.31
CA VAL A 68 1.25 1.18 -0.65
C VAL A 68 0.04 1.33 0.26
N ARG A 69 0.26 1.52 1.57
CA ARG A 69 -0.80 1.74 2.55
C ARG A 69 -1.59 3.01 2.25
N LEU A 70 -0.91 4.12 1.98
CA LEU A 70 -1.56 5.40 1.64
C LEU A 70 -2.36 5.30 0.35
N GLU A 71 -1.82 4.67 -0.69
CA GLU A 71 -2.55 4.46 -1.94
C GLU A 71 -3.74 3.52 -1.76
N SER A 72 -3.62 2.49 -0.92
CA SER A 72 -4.74 1.64 -0.55
C SER A 72 -5.84 2.43 0.17
N GLN A 73 -5.48 3.32 1.10
CA GLN A 73 -6.45 4.16 1.81
C GLN A 73 -7.17 5.12 0.86
N LYS A 74 -6.42 5.80 -0.03
CA LYS A 74 -7.01 6.68 -1.07
C LYS A 74 -7.99 5.91 -1.96
N ARG A 75 -7.59 4.71 -2.39
CA ARG A 75 -8.44 3.82 -3.19
C ARG A 75 -9.71 3.44 -2.42
N SER A 76 -9.60 3.03 -1.16
CA SER A 76 -10.77 2.68 -0.33
C SER A 76 -11.78 3.84 -0.26
N VAL A 77 -11.30 5.06 -0.02
CA VAL A 77 -12.16 6.26 0.04
C VAL A 77 -12.82 6.55 -1.31
N SER A 78 -12.12 6.38 -2.43
CA SER A 78 -12.69 6.65 -3.76
C SER A 78 -13.67 5.57 -4.23
N THR A 79 -13.49 4.31 -3.80
CA THR A 79 -14.32 3.18 -4.27
C THR A 79 -15.51 2.84 -3.38
N ILE A 80 -15.50 3.25 -2.10
CA ILE A 80 -16.50 2.79 -1.11
C ILE A 80 -17.95 3.08 -1.54
N ALA A 81 -18.21 4.23 -2.17
CA ALA A 81 -19.56 4.57 -2.63
C ALA A 81 -20.07 3.60 -3.71
N GLY A 82 -19.19 3.14 -4.62
CA GLY A 82 -19.53 2.15 -5.62
C GLY A 82 -19.77 0.77 -5.01
N LEU A 83 -18.93 0.38 -4.04
CA LEU A 83 -19.08 -0.87 -3.31
C LEU A 83 -20.42 -0.93 -2.56
N LEU A 84 -20.79 0.14 -1.85
CA LEU A 84 -22.08 0.22 -1.14
C LEU A 84 -23.28 0.08 -2.08
N ARG A 85 -23.23 0.69 -3.27
CA ARG A 85 -24.30 0.52 -4.28
C ARG A 85 -24.40 -0.92 -4.76
N SER A 86 -23.28 -1.53 -5.15
CA SER A 86 -23.23 -2.94 -5.57
C SER A 86 -23.75 -3.89 -4.48
N THR A 87 -23.34 -3.67 -3.23
CA THR A 87 -23.85 -4.43 -2.09
C THR A 87 -25.35 -4.26 -1.89
N THR A 88 -25.87 -3.04 -2.05
CA THR A 88 -27.31 -2.74 -1.97
C THR A 88 -28.07 -3.48 -3.07
N ASP A 89 -27.57 -3.46 -4.30
CA ASP A 89 -28.18 -4.15 -5.44
C ASP A 89 -28.23 -5.67 -5.20
N ALA A 90 -27.15 -6.26 -4.68
CA ALA A 90 -27.11 -7.68 -4.32
C ALA A 90 -28.14 -8.04 -3.24
N ILE A 91 -28.29 -7.21 -2.20
CA ILE A 91 -29.29 -7.42 -1.14
C ILE A 91 -30.71 -7.33 -1.72
N ASN A 92 -30.97 -6.34 -2.57
CA ASN A 92 -32.27 -6.19 -3.23
C ASN A 92 -32.59 -7.35 -4.18
N ALA A 93 -31.56 -7.98 -4.77
CA ALA A 93 -31.68 -9.20 -5.56
C ALA A 93 -31.87 -10.48 -4.72
N GLY A 94 -31.93 -10.37 -3.39
CA GLY A 94 -32.21 -11.48 -2.47
C GLY A 94 -30.98 -12.15 -1.86
N VAL A 95 -29.77 -11.63 -2.10
CA VAL A 95 -28.56 -12.11 -1.41
C VAL A 95 -28.65 -11.72 0.07
N LYS A 96 -28.67 -12.72 0.94
CA LYS A 96 -28.75 -12.50 2.40
C LYS A 96 -27.36 -12.20 2.96
N PRO A 97 -27.15 -11.04 3.61
CA PRO A 97 -25.89 -10.76 4.29
C PRO A 97 -25.77 -11.68 5.52
N THR A 98 -24.60 -12.29 5.70
CA THR A 98 -24.29 -13.13 6.87
C THR A 98 -23.85 -12.30 8.10
N ASN A 99 -23.56 -11.02 7.89
CA ASN A 99 -22.97 -10.10 8.87
C ASN A 99 -23.67 -8.73 8.88
N SER A 100 -25.01 -8.72 8.88
CA SER A 100 -25.82 -7.49 8.80
C SER A 100 -25.49 -6.47 9.89
N ASP A 101 -25.24 -6.93 11.12
CA ASP A 101 -24.94 -6.04 12.25
C ASP A 101 -23.63 -5.30 12.03
N SER A 102 -22.59 -6.01 11.58
CA SER A 102 -21.29 -5.40 11.24
C SER A 102 -21.39 -4.41 10.09
N ILE A 103 -22.29 -4.63 9.12
CA ILE A 103 -22.54 -3.67 8.02
C ILE A 103 -23.13 -2.37 8.59
N TRP A 104 -24.11 -2.46 9.49
CA TRP A 104 -24.70 -1.28 10.13
C TRP A 104 -23.72 -0.52 11.01
N GLU A 105 -22.91 -1.23 11.80
CA GLU A 105 -21.85 -0.64 12.61
C GLU A 105 -20.83 0.11 11.75
N ALA A 106 -20.33 -0.53 10.69
CA ALA A 106 -19.37 0.09 9.77
C ALA A 106 -19.96 1.34 9.09
N MET A 107 -21.25 1.33 8.73
CA MET A 107 -21.93 2.50 8.17
C MET A 107 -22.03 3.65 9.18
N SER A 108 -22.29 3.35 10.45
CA SER A 108 -22.34 4.34 11.54
C SER A 108 -20.96 4.96 11.78
N GLU A 109 -19.90 4.15 11.80
CA GLU A 109 -18.52 4.62 11.94
C GLU A 109 -18.08 5.47 10.74
N LEU A 110 -18.42 5.06 9.52
CA LEU A 110 -18.18 5.83 8.31
C LEU A 110 -18.85 7.21 8.39
N GLN A 111 -20.12 7.27 8.80
CA GLN A 111 -20.84 8.54 8.96
C GLN A 111 -20.17 9.45 9.99
N LYS A 112 -19.78 8.92 11.16
CA LYS A 112 -19.06 9.68 12.21
C LYS A 112 -17.73 10.22 11.67
N SER A 113 -17.01 9.40 10.91
CA SER A 113 -15.69 9.76 10.36
C SER A 113 -15.80 10.83 9.28
N LEU A 114 -16.78 10.73 8.38
CA LEU A 114 -17.06 11.77 7.37
C LEU A 114 -17.42 13.11 8.02
N LYS A 115 -18.29 13.08 9.04
CA LYS A 115 -18.65 14.30 9.80
C LYS A 115 -17.42 14.93 10.47
N ARG A 116 -16.56 14.12 11.10
CA ARG A 116 -15.30 14.59 11.72
C ARG A 116 -14.33 15.16 10.69
N ALA A 117 -14.31 14.62 9.48
CA ALA A 117 -13.48 15.09 8.38
C ALA A 117 -14.04 16.34 7.66
N GLY A 118 -15.14 16.94 8.14
CA GLY A 118 -15.73 18.15 7.54
C GLY A 118 -16.71 17.89 6.40
N PHE A 119 -17.11 16.63 6.19
CA PHE A 119 -18.10 16.22 5.19
C PHE A 119 -19.39 15.72 5.87
N PRO A 120 -20.17 16.60 6.52
CA PRO A 120 -21.43 16.19 7.15
C PRO A 120 -22.41 15.68 6.09
N LYS A 121 -23.33 14.79 6.50
CA LYS A 121 -24.41 14.32 5.63
C LYS A 121 -25.18 15.54 5.10
N PRO A 122 -25.36 15.68 3.78
CA PRO A 122 -26.13 16.79 3.24
C PRO A 122 -27.56 16.67 3.78
N GLN A 123 -28.03 17.76 4.40
CA GLN A 123 -29.45 17.90 4.66
C GLN A 123 -30.12 17.98 3.29
N ARG A 124 -31.01 17.03 2.99
CA ARG A 124 -31.90 17.20 1.84
C ARG A 124 -32.66 18.48 2.15
N ALA A 125 -32.50 19.52 1.32
CA ALA A 125 -33.47 20.60 1.31
C ALA A 125 -34.83 19.91 1.13
N ASP A 126 -35.71 20.07 2.12
CA ASP A 126 -37.08 19.62 2.00
C ASP A 126 -37.61 20.15 0.66
N LYS A 127 -38.02 19.24 -0.22
CA LYS A 127 -38.85 19.64 -1.35
C LYS A 127 -40.11 20.21 -0.72
N GLU A 128 -40.27 21.53 -0.82
CA GLU A 128 -41.51 22.22 -0.50
C GLU A 128 -42.69 21.45 -1.12
N ALA A 129 -43.69 21.19 -0.28
CA ALA A 129 -44.94 20.53 -0.60
C ALA A 129 -45.86 21.43 -1.43
#